data_AF-A0A8T4I9V3-F1
#
_entry.id   AF-A0A8T4I9V3-F1
#
_cell.length_a   1.000
_cell.length_b   1.000
_cell.length_c   1.000
_cell.angle_alpha   90.00
_cell.angle_beta   90.00
_cell.angle_gamma   90.00
#
_symmetry.space_group_name_H-M   'P 1'
#
loop_
_entity.id
_entity.type
_entity.pdbx_description
1 polymer ?
#
loop_
_entity_poly.entity_id
_entity_poly.type
_entity_poly.pdbx_seq_one_letter_code
_entity_poly.pdbx_strand_id
1 'polypeptide(L)' 'MPNPTSRPRAWLLKSCPFCLKLRIALHEMGLDDRFDFVLFDHGDDTEADLRRRRSAARTKLGYRAA' A
#
# COMPACT_ATOMS: atom_id res chain seq x y z
N MET A 1 -13.63 18.95 -12.06
CA MET A 1 -12.68 18.48 -11.01
C MET A 1 -12.42 17.01 -11.28
N PRO A 2 -11.17 16.54 -11.45
CA PRO A 2 -10.93 15.14 -11.77
C PRO A 2 -11.32 14.29 -10.57
N ASN A 3 -12.39 13.51 -10.74
CA ASN A 3 -12.83 12.48 -9.82
C ASN A 3 -11.75 11.39 -9.79
N PRO A 4 -11.05 11.12 -8.67
CA PRO A 4 -10.20 9.95 -8.61
C PRO A 4 -11.10 8.72 -8.46
N THR A 5 -11.63 8.24 -9.59
CA THR A 5 -12.46 7.02 -9.66
C THR A 5 -11.69 5.74 -9.32
N SER A 6 -10.38 5.82 -9.09
CA SER A 6 -9.56 4.69 -8.64
C SER A 6 -9.37 4.73 -7.12
N ARG A 7 -9.76 3.64 -6.44
CA ARG A 7 -9.42 3.45 -5.03
C ARG A 7 -7.90 3.47 -4.85
N PRO A 8 -7.39 4.06 -3.75
CA PRO A 8 -5.97 3.98 -3.44
C PRO A 8 -5.52 2.51 -3.33
N ARG A 9 -4.40 2.19 -3.98
CA ARG A 9 -3.78 0.87 -3.84
C ARG A 9 -2.88 0.83 -2.61
N ALA A 10 -3.07 -0.20 -1.80
CA ALA A 10 -2.23 -0.49 -0.64
C ALA A 10 -1.38 -1.73 -0.95
N TRP A 11 -0.08 -1.53 -1.20
CA TRP A 11 0.87 -2.63 -1.41
C TRP A 11 1.36 -3.15 -0.06
N LEU A 12 1.09 -4.42 0.23
CA LEU A 12 1.40 -5.06 1.50
C LEU A 12 2.25 -6.31 1.28
N LEU A 13 3.37 -6.38 1.97
CA LEU A 13 4.21 -7.57 1.98
C LEU A 13 3.52 -8.67 2.81
N LYS A 14 3.41 -9.89 2.27
CA LYS A 14 2.72 -11.00 2.97
C LYS A 14 3.41 -11.42 4.26
N SER A 15 4.74 -11.44 4.26
CA SER A 15 5.56 -11.82 5.43
C SER A 15 5.66 -10.72 6.50
N CYS A 16 5.05 -9.55 6.28
CA CYS A 16 5.13 -8.41 7.18
C CYS A 16 4.00 -8.45 8.23
N PRO A 17 4.30 -8.71 9.52
CA PRO A 17 3.28 -8.80 10.56
C PRO A 17 2.54 -7.47 10.79
N PHE A 18 3.21 -6.33 10.58
CA PHE A 18 2.57 -5.01 10.65
C PHE A 18 1.57 -4.77 9.52
N CYS A 19 1.82 -5.34 8.34
CA CYS A 19 0.98 -5.18 7.16
C CYS A 19 -0.34 -5.94 7.33
N LEU A 20 -0.30 -7.08 8.01
CA LEU A 20 -1.50 -7.79 8.45
C LEU A 20 -2.31 -6.97 9.47
N LYS A 21 -1.65 -6.41 10.49
CA LYS A 21 -2.31 -5.56 11.49
C LYS A 21 -3.00 -4.36 10.87
N LEU A 22 -2.35 -3.70 9.90
CA LEU A 22 -2.94 -2.58 9.17
C LEU A 22 -4.23 -3.00 8.46
N ARG A 23 -4.22 -4.15 7.78
CA ARG A 23 -5.39 -4.66 7.07
C ARG A 23 -6.54 -4.99 8.02
N ILE A 24 -6.24 -5.59 9.18
CA ILE A 24 -7.23 -5.87 10.22
C ILE A 24 -7.83 -4.57 10.75
N ALA A 25 -7.00 -3.58 11.10
CA ALA A 25 -7.47 -2.30 11.60
C ALA A 25 -8.36 -1.57 10.58
N LEU A 26 -7.99 -1.57 9.29
CA LEU A 26 -8.81 -0.98 8.24
C LEU A 26 -10.16 -1.68 8.08
N HIS A 27 -10.18 -3.01 8.22
CA HIS A 27 -11.41 -3.79 8.19
C HIS A 27 -12.31 -3.51 9.41
N GLU A 28 -11.74 -3.46 10.62
CA GLU A 28 -12.49 -3.13 11.85
C GLU A 28 -13.07 -1.71 11.82
N MET A 29 -12.42 -0.78 11.11
CA MET A 29 -12.92 0.58 10.88
C MET A 29 -13.97 0.67 9.75
N GLY A 30 -14.24 -0.42 9.03
CA GLY A 30 -15.13 -0.42 7.86
C GLY A 30 -14.58 0.41 6.69
N LEU A 31 -13.24 0.43 6.52
CA LEU A 31 -12.54 1.18 5.48
C LEU A 31 -11.84 0.27 4.46
N ASP A 32 -11.92 -1.05 4.61
CA ASP A 32 -11.24 -2.02 3.74
C ASP A 32 -11.74 -1.98 2.30
N ASP A 33 -13.01 -1.68 2.09
CA ASP A 33 -13.61 -1.49 0.76
C ASP A 33 -13.11 -0.23 0.03
N ARG A 34 -12.46 0.69 0.74
CA ARG A 34 -11.88 1.93 0.18
C ARG A 34 -10.48 1.74 -0.38
N PHE A 35 -9.87 0.58 -0.19
CA PHE A 35 -8.51 0.29 -0.67
C PHE A 35 -8.48 -0.92 -1.59
N ASP A 36 -7.62 -0.84 -2.61
CA ASP A 36 -7.25 -1.99 -3.42
C ASP A 36 -5.97 -2.60 -2.84
N PHE A 37 -6.10 -3.67 -2.06
CA PHE A 37 -4.95 -4.35 -1.45
C PHE A 37 -4.21 -5.20 -2.47
N VAL A 38 -2.91 -4.93 -2.63
CA VAL A 38 -2.01 -5.72 -3.45
C VAL A 38 -1.03 -6.43 -2.54
N LEU A 39 -1.19 -7.75 -2.39
CA LEU A 39 -0.28 -8.58 -1.61
C LEU A 39 0.89 -9.04 -2.48
N PHE A 40 2.11 -8.94 -1.96
CA PHE A 40 3.32 -9.39 -2.66
C PHE A 40 4.28 -10.11 -1.71
N ASP A 41 5.18 -10.89 -2.29
CA ASP A 41 6.30 -11.56 -1.62
C ASP A 41 7.63 -10.92 -2.06
N HIS A 42 8.69 -11.14 -1.29
CA HIS A 42 10.01 -10.70 -1.72
C HIS A 42 10.48 -11.48 -2.95
N GLY A 43 11.05 -10.75 -3.91
CA GLY A 43 11.57 -11.29 -5.17
C GLY A 43 10.52 -11.52 -6.24
N ASP A 44 9.23 -11.24 -5.97
CA ASP A 44 8.19 -11.40 -6.98
C ASP A 44 8.13 -10.24 -7.98
N ASP A 45 7.43 -10.47 -9.10
CA ASP A 45 7.28 -9.46 -10.15
C ASP A 45 6.53 -8.20 -9.66
N THR A 46 5.71 -8.36 -8.62
CA THR A 46 4.93 -7.27 -8.00
C THR A 46 5.83 -6.33 -7.20
N GLU A 47 6.83 -6.85 -6.48
CA GLU A 47 7.86 -6.09 -5.78
C GLU A 47 8.74 -5.35 -6.79
N ALA A 48 9.13 -6.01 -7.88
CA ALA A 48 9.87 -5.37 -8.96
C ALA A 48 9.09 -4.20 -9.57
N ASP A 49 7.78 -4.37 -9.78
CA ASP A 49 6.90 -3.31 -10.26
C ASP A 49 6.75 -2.15 -9.26
N LEU A 50 6.55 -2.46 -7.98
CA LEU A 50 6.48 -1.47 -6.92
C LEU A 50 7.77 -0.65 -6.82
N ARG A 51 8.93 -1.31 -6.95
CA ARG A 51 10.24 -0.64 -6.91
C ARG A 51 10.41 0.33 -8.08
N ARG A 52 9.98 -0.05 -9.28
CA ARG A 52 9.96 0.84 -10.47
C ARG A 52 9.03 2.03 -10.28
N ARG A 53 7.84 1.84 -9.69
CA ARG A 53 6.90 2.94 -9.40
C ARG A 53 7.47 3.90 -8.37
N ARG A 54 8.10 3.38 -7.31
CA ARG A 54 8.69 4.19 -6.24
C ARG A 54 9.83 5.07 -6.74
N SER A 55 10.70 4.54 -7.59
CA SER A 55 11.78 5.33 -8.19
C SER A 55 11.24 6.43 -9.11
N ALA A 56 10.16 6.18 -9.85
CA ALA A 56 9.50 7.17 -10.68
C ALA A 56 8.77 8.27 -9.89
N ALA A 57 8.22 7.95 -8.71
CA ALA A 57 7.37 8.88 -7.94
C ALA A 57 8.13 10.00 -7.21
N ARG A 58 9.47 9.96 -7.09
CA ARG A 58 10.30 10.93 -6.33
C ARG A 58 9.75 11.35 -4.95
N THR A 59 8.94 10.52 -4.31
CA THR A 59 8.32 10.85 -3.02
C THR A 59 9.35 10.76 -1.90
N LYS A 60 9.72 11.91 -1.32
CA LYS A 60 10.39 11.98 -0.02
C LYS A 60 9.42 11.41 1.02
N LEU A 61 9.70 10.22 1.54
CA LEU A 61 9.05 9.72 2.76
C LEU A 61 9.49 10.63 3.92
N GLY A 62 8.65 11.59 4.28
CA GLY A 62 8.79 12.36 5.50
C GLY A 62 7.90 11.76 6.58
N TYR A 63 8.47 10.97 7.49
CA TYR A 63 7.81 10.73 8.76
C TYR A 63 8.01 11.97 9.62
N ARG A 64 6.94 12.69 9.99
CA ARG A 64 7.02 13.60 11.13
C ARG A 64 7.04 12.70 12.36
N ALA A 65 8.24 12.45 12.90
CA ALA A 65 8.35 12.00 14.28
C ALA A 65 7.73 13.11 15.13
N ALA A 66 6.62 12.78 15.79
CA ALA A 66 6.04 13.61 16.84
C ALA A 66 6.93 13.55 18.08
#